data_AF-A0A914MP41-F1
#
_entry.id   AF-A0A914MP41-F1
#
_cell.length_a   1.000
_cell.length_b   1.000
_cell.length_c   1.000
_cell.angle_alpha   90.00
_cell.angle_beta   90.00
_cell.angle_gamma   90.00
#
_symmetry.space_group_name_H-M   'P 1'
#
loop_
_entity.id
_entity.type
_entity.pdbx_description
1 polymer ?
#
loop_
_entity_poly.entity_id
_entity_poly.type
_entity_poly.pdbx_seq_one_letter_code
_entity_poly.pdbx_strand_id
1 'polypeptide(L)'
;MKNSKRKKLDDCDETSLQNEFTKLQEAYKFVERREVTVKNVDDLKQLGAIYSSQMLNCSKRSDPFPEFNESEEESSRRSKRPRLLKLPSDGSIFNDGIPFHHFALTQLKDRHINRLKANGIEIKERQFSKAENKQISENWRSFAAAHEIPEDEAHIYMSAATATETPEKHRERINFTNQTFLRPWLCSKLLNRTAIQVFRRCYHIFRVSSFDGEDLRKWTPEDDRRLLELYKEVGNCWEYIGNELMHPRYACYLRYYKLIGKENNDGNCESSSEWSKVEIARLYNYLADHLTRNPVLVAILPKYANLDENVNWDDKEINLPSRSPSQIKEK
;
A
#
# COMPACT_ATOMS: atom_id res chain seq x y z
N MET A 1 57.57 59.73 -3.59
CA MET A 1 56.81 58.76 -2.76
C MET A 1 55.32 58.99 -2.95
N LYS A 2 54.63 58.11 -3.69
CA LYS A 2 53.19 57.82 -3.56
C LYS A 2 52.91 56.50 -4.30
N ASN A 3 52.49 55.51 -3.52
CA ASN A 3 52.38 54.10 -3.86
C ASN A 3 51.21 53.82 -4.82
N SER A 4 51.51 53.18 -5.94
CA SER A 4 50.52 52.50 -6.79
C SER A 4 50.49 51.02 -6.41
N LYS A 5 49.53 50.62 -5.56
CA LYS A 5 49.20 49.21 -5.29
C LYS A 5 47.95 48.83 -6.09
N ARG A 6 48.13 48.42 -7.35
CA ARG A 6 47.13 47.63 -8.07
C ARG A 6 47.33 46.16 -7.69
N LYS A 7 46.43 45.66 -6.84
CA LYS A 7 46.26 44.23 -6.53
C LYS A 7 45.88 43.52 -7.85
N LYS A 8 46.74 42.62 -8.33
CA LYS A 8 46.36 41.56 -9.26
C LYS A 8 45.53 40.54 -8.46
N LEU A 9 44.22 40.65 -8.54
CA LEU A 9 43.34 39.49 -8.46
C LEU A 9 43.07 39.05 -9.89
N ASP A 10 42.63 37.80 -10.05
CA ASP A 10 42.20 37.18 -11.29
C ASP A 10 43.31 36.52 -12.10
N ASP A 11 43.72 35.36 -11.59
CA ASP A 11 43.86 34.13 -12.38
C ASP A 11 43.40 32.98 -11.47
N CYS A 12 42.11 32.98 -11.15
CA CYS A 12 41.47 31.83 -10.51
C CYS A 12 41.21 30.78 -11.60
N ASP A 13 42.26 30.00 -11.86
CA ASP A 13 42.33 28.67 -12.47
C ASP A 13 41.04 28.16 -13.14
N GLU A 14 40.64 28.78 -14.26
CA GLU A 14 39.50 28.33 -15.09
C GLU A 14 39.65 26.86 -15.52
N THR A 15 40.89 26.40 -15.63
CA THR A 15 41.27 25.01 -15.89
C THR A 15 40.82 24.04 -14.79
N SER A 16 40.78 24.48 -13.53
CA SER A 16 40.31 23.67 -12.40
C SER A 16 38.79 23.47 -12.45
N LEU A 17 38.04 24.55 -12.73
CA LEU A 17 36.59 24.51 -12.85
C LEU A 17 36.13 23.70 -14.06
N GLN A 18 36.83 23.81 -15.19
CA GLN A 18 36.50 23.05 -16.39
C GLN A 18 36.74 21.54 -16.20
N ASN A 19 37.76 21.16 -15.42
CA ASN A 19 38.03 19.77 -15.06
C ASN A 19 36.98 19.20 -14.09
N GLU A 20 36.52 19.98 -13.11
CA GLU A 20 35.40 19.56 -12.25
C GLU A 20 34.10 19.39 -13.04
N PHE A 21 33.80 20.32 -13.96
CA PHE A 21 32.60 20.26 -14.79
C PHE A 21 32.60 19.03 -15.71
N THR A 22 33.75 18.69 -16.28
CA THR A 22 33.90 17.51 -17.14
C THR A 22 33.71 16.20 -16.35
N LYS A 23 34.29 16.12 -15.13
CA LYS A 23 34.08 14.98 -14.22
C LYS A 23 32.61 14.81 -13.82
N LEU A 24 31.89 15.92 -13.56
CA LEU A 24 30.47 15.92 -13.26
C LEU A 24 29.62 15.43 -14.44
N GLN A 25 29.93 15.87 -15.67
CA GLN A 25 29.22 15.43 -16.86
C GLN A 25 29.45 13.94 -17.19
N GLU A 26 30.65 13.41 -16.95
CA GLU A 26 30.94 11.99 -17.12
C GLU A 26 30.24 11.14 -16.06
N ALA A 27 30.21 11.58 -14.80
CA ALA A 27 29.44 10.95 -13.74
C ALA A 27 27.93 10.92 -14.07
N TYR A 28 27.40 11.99 -14.66
CA TYR A 28 26.00 12.07 -15.09
C TYR A 28 25.68 11.09 -16.23
N LYS A 29 26.57 10.99 -17.22
CA LYS A 29 26.46 10.03 -18.35
C LYS A 29 26.61 8.58 -17.91
N PHE A 30 27.24 8.32 -16.77
CA PHE A 30 27.40 6.99 -16.17
C PHE A 30 26.11 6.53 -15.47
N VAL A 31 25.42 7.43 -14.77
CA VAL A 31 24.14 7.19 -14.08
C VAL A 31 23.01 6.84 -15.05
N GLU A 32 23.03 7.45 -16.23
CA GLU A 32 22.02 7.24 -17.27
C GLU A 32 22.09 5.84 -17.92
N ARG A 33 23.20 5.10 -17.78
CA ARG A 33 23.51 3.97 -18.68
C ARG A 33 23.25 2.54 -18.22
N ARG A 34 23.07 2.18 -16.93
CA ARG A 34 22.44 0.88 -16.51
C ARG A 34 22.52 0.55 -15.01
N GLU A 35 21.44 -0.10 -14.55
CA GLU A 35 21.38 -1.29 -13.66
C GLU A 35 22.42 -1.41 -12.54
N VAL A 36 22.17 -0.74 -11.42
CA VAL A 36 22.73 -1.21 -10.15
C VAL A 36 21.60 -1.73 -9.27
N THR A 37 21.52 -3.07 -9.15
CA THR A 37 20.77 -3.73 -8.09
C THR A 37 21.61 -3.62 -6.82
N VAL A 38 21.11 -2.86 -5.86
CA VAL A 38 21.73 -2.66 -4.55
C VAL A 38 21.65 -3.98 -3.78
N LYS A 39 22.78 -4.58 -3.45
CA LYS A 39 22.84 -5.84 -2.69
C LYS A 39 23.33 -5.64 -1.25
N ASN A 40 24.18 -4.65 -1.00
CA ASN A 40 24.71 -4.34 0.33
C ASN A 40 24.52 -2.87 0.74
N VAL A 41 24.55 -2.60 2.05
CA VAL A 41 24.58 -1.25 2.66
C VAL A 41 25.79 -0.43 2.18
N ASP A 42 26.86 -1.10 1.75
CA ASP A 42 28.04 -0.45 1.16
C ASP A 42 27.88 -0.12 -0.34
N ASP A 43 27.05 -0.84 -1.09
CA ASP A 43 26.72 -0.51 -2.49
C ASP A 43 25.82 0.73 -2.58
N LEU A 44 25.07 0.99 -1.50
CA LEU A 44 24.40 2.25 -1.22
C LEU A 44 25.36 3.43 -1.07
N LYS A 45 26.65 3.23 -0.75
CA LYS A 45 27.66 4.32 -0.72
C LYS A 45 28.03 4.79 -2.13
N GLN A 46 27.99 3.90 -3.12
CA GLN A 46 28.37 4.23 -4.50
C GLN A 46 27.19 4.74 -5.35
N LEU A 47 25.99 4.17 -5.22
CA LEU A 47 24.76 4.85 -5.71
C LEU A 47 24.45 6.11 -4.91
N GLY A 48 24.83 6.09 -3.63
CA GLY A 48 24.82 7.22 -2.73
C GLY A 48 25.54 8.40 -3.35
N ALA A 49 26.77 8.29 -3.83
CA ALA A 49 27.51 9.45 -4.38
C ALA A 49 26.72 10.31 -5.41
N ILE A 50 25.77 9.72 -6.15
CA ILE A 50 24.93 10.40 -7.14
C ILE A 50 23.60 10.93 -6.54
N TYR A 51 23.05 10.27 -5.53
CA TYR A 51 21.79 10.66 -4.86
C TYR A 51 22.00 11.33 -3.48
N SER A 52 23.23 11.34 -2.95
CA SER A 52 23.55 11.52 -1.54
C SER A 52 24.58 12.62 -1.24
N SER A 53 25.10 13.36 -2.22
CA SER A 53 25.77 14.62 -1.88
C SER A 53 24.79 15.58 -1.18
N GLN A 54 23.48 15.43 -1.41
CA GLN A 54 22.42 16.18 -0.74
C GLN A 54 21.76 15.44 0.44
N MET A 55 21.65 14.09 0.43
CA MET A 55 20.95 13.35 1.51
C MET A 55 21.82 13.07 2.75
N LEU A 56 23.14 12.86 2.62
CA LEU A 56 23.97 12.45 3.78
C LEU A 56 24.44 13.61 4.68
N ASN A 57 24.26 14.87 4.27
CA ASN A 57 24.39 16.00 5.21
C ASN A 57 23.17 16.13 6.14
N CYS A 58 22.06 15.47 5.83
CA CYS A 58 20.83 15.52 6.63
C CYS A 58 20.69 14.36 7.64
N SER A 59 21.54 13.32 7.56
CA SER A 59 21.50 12.17 8.48
C SER A 59 22.59 12.20 9.57
N LYS A 60 23.47 13.21 9.60
CA LYS A 60 24.48 13.39 10.66
C LYS A 60 24.17 14.56 11.61
N ARG A 61 22.93 15.06 11.59
CA ARG A 61 22.42 15.99 12.60
C ARG A 61 21.06 15.52 13.10
N SER A 62 21.10 14.77 14.19
CA SER A 62 20.08 14.81 15.24
C SER A 62 20.79 14.40 16.53
N ASP A 63 21.19 15.37 17.34
CA ASP A 63 20.45 15.58 18.59
C ASP A 63 18.96 15.26 18.45
N PRO A 64 18.39 14.48 19.39
CA PRO A 64 16.97 14.17 19.38
C PRO A 64 16.19 15.48 19.19
N PHE A 65 15.21 15.46 18.27
CA PHE A 65 14.26 16.55 18.13
C PHE A 65 13.81 16.96 19.53
N PRO A 66 13.81 18.26 19.87
CA PRO A 66 13.24 18.69 21.14
C PRO A 66 11.84 18.08 21.21
N GLU A 67 11.56 17.35 22.29
CA GLU A 67 10.22 16.92 22.61
C GLU A 67 9.32 18.14 22.44
N PHE A 68 8.47 18.11 21.41
CA PHE A 68 7.43 19.10 21.26
C PHE A 68 6.46 18.85 22.41
N ASN A 69 6.75 19.47 23.56
CA ASN A 69 5.76 19.78 24.56
C ASN A 69 4.85 20.85 23.95
N GLU A 70 4.02 20.44 22.98
CA GLU A 70 2.82 21.17 22.63
C GLU A 70 1.95 21.16 23.88
N SER A 71 1.85 22.31 24.55
CA SER A 71 0.95 22.49 25.67
C SER A 71 -0.45 21.95 25.31
N GLU A 72 -1.06 21.16 26.20
CA GLU A 72 -2.37 20.54 25.95
C GLU A 72 -3.46 21.56 25.57
N GLU A 73 -3.28 22.83 25.94
CA GLU A 73 -4.17 23.93 25.56
C GLU A 73 -4.10 24.35 24.08
N GLU A 74 -2.95 24.26 23.42
CA GLU A 74 -2.80 24.63 22.00
C GLU A 74 -3.31 23.54 21.03
N SER A 75 -3.34 22.29 21.48
CA SER A 75 -3.90 21.14 20.77
C SER A 75 -5.43 21.27 20.60
N SER A 76 -6.12 21.88 21.56
CA SER A 76 -7.58 22.00 21.55
C SER A 76 -8.14 23.06 20.58
N ARG A 77 -7.33 24.07 20.19
CA ARG A 77 -7.79 25.22 19.39
C ARG A 77 -7.35 25.20 17.92
N ARG A 78 -6.38 24.37 17.52
CA ARG A 78 -6.03 24.18 16.10
C ARG A 78 -7.05 23.26 15.43
N SER A 79 -8.18 23.86 15.08
CA SER A 79 -9.17 23.31 14.16
C SER A 79 -8.51 22.73 12.90
N LYS A 80 -8.46 21.39 12.82
CA LYS A 80 -8.77 20.50 11.68
C LYS A 80 -8.30 20.88 10.26
N ARG A 81 -7.40 21.84 10.07
CA ARG A 81 -6.88 22.16 8.75
C ARG A 81 -5.77 21.16 8.43
N PRO A 82 -5.88 20.38 7.34
CA PRO A 82 -4.79 19.52 6.91
C PRO A 82 -3.55 20.39 6.78
N ARG A 83 -2.45 20.00 7.45
CA ARG A 83 -1.17 20.71 7.39
C ARG A 83 -0.85 20.92 5.92
N LEU A 84 -0.93 22.18 5.46
CA LEU A 84 -0.66 22.53 4.07
C LEU A 84 0.74 22.03 3.74
N LEU A 85 0.85 21.30 2.63
CA LEU A 85 2.12 20.87 2.08
C LEU A 85 3.03 22.10 1.96
N LYS A 86 4.11 22.12 2.76
CA LYS A 86 5.08 23.22 2.74
C LYS A 86 5.89 23.08 1.47
N LEU A 87 5.78 24.09 0.60
CA LEU A 87 6.63 24.17 -0.57
C LEU A 87 7.92 24.90 -0.18
N PRO A 88 9.08 24.52 -0.74
CA PRO A 88 10.30 25.29 -0.60
C PRO A 88 10.10 26.75 -1.05
N SER A 89 10.75 27.71 -0.41
CA SER A 89 10.60 29.14 -0.74
C SER A 89 11.36 29.56 -2.01
N ASP A 90 12.37 28.79 -2.39
CA ASP A 90 13.31 29.03 -3.49
C ASP A 90 12.78 28.67 -4.89
N GLY A 91 11.57 28.12 -4.99
CA GLY A 91 11.05 27.61 -6.27
C GLY A 91 11.47 26.18 -6.62
N SER A 92 12.37 25.54 -5.85
CA SER A 92 12.84 24.17 -6.07
C SER A 92 11.80 23.11 -5.70
N ILE A 93 12.02 21.86 -6.07
CA ILE A 93 11.10 20.77 -5.71
C ILE A 93 11.54 20.01 -4.47
N PHE A 94 12.75 20.27 -3.94
CA PHE A 94 13.38 19.48 -2.89
C PHE A 94 13.30 20.21 -1.55
N ASN A 95 12.88 19.47 -0.52
CA ASN A 95 13.02 19.85 0.88
C ASN A 95 13.96 18.84 1.52
N ASP A 96 15.15 19.28 1.95
CA ASP A 96 16.19 18.41 2.51
C ASP A 96 16.57 17.24 1.58
N GLY A 97 16.67 17.51 0.28
CA GLY A 97 16.99 16.50 -0.75
C GLY A 97 15.84 15.57 -1.14
N ILE A 98 14.66 15.70 -0.50
CA ILE A 98 13.48 14.89 -0.82
C ILE A 98 12.45 15.73 -1.59
N PRO A 99 11.90 15.25 -2.72
CA PRO A 99 10.86 15.96 -3.43
C PRO A 99 9.62 16.19 -2.56
N PHE A 100 9.08 17.42 -2.54
CA PHE A 100 7.96 17.76 -1.65
C PHE A 100 6.73 16.85 -1.87
N HIS A 101 6.51 16.35 -3.09
CA HIS A 101 5.37 15.48 -3.42
C HIS A 101 5.53 14.04 -2.91
N HIS A 102 6.70 13.69 -2.39
CA HIS A 102 6.96 12.41 -1.72
C HIS A 102 6.62 12.45 -0.21
N PHE A 103 6.26 13.62 0.33
CA PHE A 103 5.69 13.75 1.67
C PHE A 103 4.15 13.80 1.68
N ALA A 104 3.55 14.16 0.54
CA ALA A 104 2.12 14.46 0.44
C ALA A 104 1.27 13.19 0.27
N LEU A 105 0.43 12.89 1.27
CA LEU A 105 -0.67 11.93 1.13
C LEU A 105 -1.99 12.57 0.66
N THR A 106 -1.97 13.87 0.35
CA THR A 106 -3.11 14.59 -0.22
C THR A 106 -2.89 14.80 -1.71
N GLN A 107 -3.98 14.95 -2.47
CA GLN A 107 -3.90 15.35 -3.87
C GLN A 107 -3.11 16.65 -4.01
N LEU A 108 -2.21 16.69 -4.99
CA LEU A 108 -1.47 17.90 -5.32
C LEU A 108 -2.40 18.92 -5.96
N LYS A 109 -2.25 20.20 -5.59
CA LYS A 109 -2.94 21.32 -6.23
C LYS A 109 -2.24 21.65 -7.56
N ASP A 110 -2.93 22.31 -8.48
CA ASP A 110 -2.38 22.70 -9.79
C ASP A 110 -1.07 23.47 -9.69
N ARG A 111 -0.96 24.39 -8.72
CA ARG A 111 0.27 25.14 -8.46
C ARG A 111 1.47 24.23 -8.13
N HIS A 112 1.24 23.08 -7.48
CA HIS A 112 2.28 22.11 -7.17
C HIS A 112 2.66 21.32 -8.43
N ILE A 113 1.66 20.91 -9.22
CA ILE A 113 1.87 20.18 -10.48
C ILE A 113 2.62 21.04 -11.49
N ASN A 114 2.24 22.32 -11.63
CA ASN A 114 2.92 23.27 -12.51
C ASN A 114 4.37 23.49 -12.09
N ARG A 115 4.65 23.54 -10.78
CA ARG A 115 6.02 23.63 -10.27
C ARG A 115 6.85 22.39 -10.58
N LEU A 116 6.27 21.18 -10.46
CA LEU A 116 6.92 19.94 -10.87
C LEU A 116 7.23 19.94 -12.38
N LYS A 117 6.25 20.32 -13.21
CA LYS A 117 6.41 20.44 -14.67
C LYS A 117 7.50 21.45 -15.04
N ALA A 118 7.56 22.61 -14.37
CA ALA A 118 8.60 23.61 -14.58
C ALA A 118 10.01 23.09 -14.25
N ASN A 119 10.11 22.05 -13.41
CA ASN A 119 11.35 21.35 -13.08
C ASN A 119 11.51 20.03 -13.85
N GLY A 120 10.79 19.83 -14.96
CA GLY A 120 10.91 18.66 -15.83
C GLY A 120 10.29 17.36 -15.28
N ILE A 121 9.50 17.44 -14.21
CA ILE A 121 8.81 16.28 -13.64
C ILE A 121 7.35 16.27 -14.09
N GLU A 122 7.01 15.28 -14.90
CA GLU A 122 5.62 14.98 -15.27
C GLU A 122 5.07 13.84 -14.41
N ILE A 123 4.01 14.11 -13.66
CA ILE A 123 3.35 13.10 -12.83
C ILE A 123 2.52 12.16 -13.72
N LYS A 124 2.79 10.86 -13.61
CA LYS A 124 2.05 9.81 -14.33
C LYS A 124 0.75 9.48 -13.61
N GLU A 125 -0.36 9.52 -14.35
CA GLU A 125 -1.68 9.11 -13.85
C GLU A 125 -2.06 7.68 -14.24
N ARG A 126 -1.33 7.07 -15.18
CA ARG A 126 -1.56 5.71 -15.66
C ARG A 126 -1.33 4.64 -14.59
N GLN A 127 -1.76 3.40 -14.86
CA GLN A 127 -1.51 2.25 -13.99
C GLN A 127 0.00 2.04 -13.72
N PHE A 128 0.30 1.39 -12.59
CA PHE A 128 1.66 1.01 -12.25
C PHE A 128 2.12 -0.18 -13.12
N SER A 129 3.25 0.00 -13.79
CA SER A 129 3.93 -1.05 -14.53
C SER A 129 4.52 -2.12 -13.59
N LYS A 130 4.84 -3.29 -14.14
CA LYS A 130 5.55 -4.35 -13.39
C LYS A 130 6.89 -3.87 -12.83
N ALA A 131 7.61 -3.03 -13.59
CA ALA A 131 8.88 -2.45 -13.14
C ALA A 131 8.69 -1.51 -11.93
N GLU A 132 7.66 -0.68 -11.95
CA GLU A 132 7.35 0.19 -10.80
C GLU A 132 6.95 -0.63 -9.57
N ASN A 133 6.16 -1.70 -9.73
CA ASN A 133 5.81 -2.58 -8.62
C ASN A 133 7.05 -3.26 -8.03
N LYS A 134 7.92 -3.78 -8.89
CA LYS A 134 9.20 -4.36 -8.46
C LYS A 134 10.04 -3.35 -7.69
N GLN A 135 10.10 -2.10 -8.16
CA GLN A 135 10.81 -1.03 -7.46
C GLN A 135 10.22 -0.75 -6.08
N ILE A 136 8.88 -0.72 -5.94
CA ILE A 136 8.21 -0.55 -4.64
C ILE A 136 8.57 -1.70 -3.68
N SER A 137 8.54 -2.95 -4.15
CA SER A 137 8.91 -4.12 -3.36
C SER A 137 10.38 -4.08 -2.92
N GLU A 138 11.29 -3.68 -3.81
CA GLU A 138 12.71 -3.48 -3.47
C GLU A 138 12.91 -2.36 -2.45
N ASN A 139 12.19 -1.24 -2.60
CA ASN A 139 12.24 -0.13 -1.67
C ASN A 139 11.74 -0.55 -0.28
N TRP A 140 10.66 -1.32 -0.21
CA TRP A 140 10.17 -1.90 1.04
C TRP A 140 11.19 -2.85 1.67
N ARG A 141 11.72 -3.83 0.91
CA ARG A 141 12.73 -4.76 1.44
C ARG A 141 13.95 -4.05 2.00
N SER A 142 14.44 -3.01 1.30
CA SER A 142 15.56 -2.21 1.78
C SER A 142 15.21 -1.41 3.03
N PHE A 143 13.99 -0.88 3.14
CA PHE A 143 13.52 -0.19 4.34
C PHE A 143 13.41 -1.17 5.52
N ALA A 144 12.77 -2.32 5.31
CA ALA A 144 12.55 -3.35 6.31
C ALA A 144 13.89 -3.85 6.87
N ALA A 145 14.86 -4.15 6.01
CA ALA A 145 16.21 -4.53 6.42
C ALA A 145 16.93 -3.44 7.22
N ALA A 146 16.76 -2.16 6.86
CA ALA A 146 17.40 -1.05 7.56
C ALA A 146 16.80 -0.76 8.95
N HIS A 147 15.57 -1.19 9.20
CA HIS A 147 14.83 -0.97 10.43
C HIS A 147 14.56 -2.25 11.22
N GLU A 148 15.19 -3.38 10.83
CA GLU A 148 15.03 -4.69 11.47
C GLU A 148 13.57 -5.18 11.51
N ILE A 149 12.79 -4.83 10.48
CA ILE A 149 11.39 -5.23 10.32
C ILE A 149 11.33 -6.49 9.44
N PRO A 150 10.54 -7.52 9.81
CA PRO A 150 10.26 -8.65 8.92
C PRO A 150 9.63 -8.21 7.59
N GLU A 151 10.08 -8.77 6.46
CA GLU A 151 9.61 -8.34 5.12
C GLU A 151 8.10 -8.56 4.91
N ASP A 152 7.51 -9.55 5.58
CA ASP A 152 6.09 -9.91 5.54
C ASP A 152 5.17 -8.98 6.35
N GLU A 153 5.73 -8.17 7.25
CA GLU A 153 4.99 -7.18 8.04
C GLU A 153 4.65 -5.88 7.27
N ALA A 154 4.95 -5.82 5.97
CA ALA A 154 4.63 -4.67 5.12
C ALA A 154 3.20 -4.16 5.29
N HIS A 155 2.25 -5.10 5.39
CA HIS A 155 0.83 -4.79 5.53
C HIS A 155 0.50 -3.98 6.80
N ILE A 156 1.26 -4.13 7.89
CA ILE A 156 1.08 -3.38 9.14
C ILE A 156 1.35 -1.89 8.91
N TYR A 157 2.42 -1.58 8.18
CA TYR A 157 2.84 -0.19 7.94
C TYR A 157 2.07 0.47 6.78
N MET A 158 1.64 -0.32 5.79
CA MET A 158 0.96 0.18 4.58
C MET A 158 -0.57 0.21 4.68
N SER A 159 -1.17 -0.48 5.65
CA SER A 159 -2.63 -0.55 5.77
C SER A 159 -3.26 0.75 6.26
N ALA A 160 -4.52 0.97 5.88
CA ALA A 160 -5.37 1.91 6.61
C ALA A 160 -5.53 1.41 8.06
N ALA A 161 -5.87 2.30 8.98
CA ALA A 161 -6.20 1.89 10.35
C ALA A 161 -7.20 0.73 10.31
N THR A 162 -6.83 -0.40 10.91
CA THR A 162 -7.75 -1.53 11.01
C THR A 162 -8.88 -1.14 11.97
N ALA A 163 -10.05 -1.75 11.83
CA ALA A 163 -11.15 -1.51 12.77
C ALA A 163 -10.77 -1.83 14.23
N THR A 164 -9.71 -2.61 14.42
CA THR A 164 -9.15 -3.06 15.69
C THR A 164 -7.96 -2.20 16.16
N GLU A 165 -7.46 -1.26 15.35
CA GLU A 165 -6.33 -0.40 15.73
C GLU A 165 -6.81 0.64 16.77
N THR A 166 -6.19 0.65 17.94
CA THR A 166 -6.47 1.67 18.95
C THR A 166 -5.92 3.03 18.51
N PRO A 167 -6.49 4.15 18.98
CA PRO A 167 -5.96 5.49 18.68
C PRO A 167 -4.48 5.67 19.04
N GLU A 168 -3.99 5.00 20.07
CA GLU A 168 -2.59 5.02 20.52
C GLU A 168 -1.68 4.34 19.49
N LYS A 169 -2.01 3.10 19.09
CA LYS A 169 -1.27 2.36 18.07
C LYS A 169 -1.27 3.09 16.73
N HIS A 170 -2.39 3.69 16.38
CA HIS A 170 -2.49 4.53 15.20
C HIS A 170 -1.50 5.71 15.26
N ARG A 171 -1.44 6.42 16.39
CA ARG A 171 -0.50 7.52 16.60
C ARG A 171 0.95 7.05 16.54
N GLU A 172 1.28 5.94 17.18
CA GLU A 172 2.61 5.33 17.15
C GLU A 172 3.05 5.00 15.72
N ARG A 173 2.19 4.35 14.94
CA ARG A 173 2.47 4.00 13.54
C ARG A 173 2.66 5.23 12.67
N ILE A 174 1.84 6.27 12.85
CA ILE A 174 1.98 7.54 12.11
C ILE A 174 3.29 8.24 12.51
N ASN A 175 3.64 8.26 13.80
CA ASN A 175 4.89 8.83 14.28
C ASN A 175 6.09 8.09 13.70
N PHE A 176 6.09 6.76 13.78
CA PHE A 176 7.12 5.91 13.18
C PHE A 176 7.27 6.19 11.68
N THR A 177 6.18 6.21 10.93
CA THR A 177 6.18 6.48 9.48
C THR A 177 6.79 7.84 9.14
N ASN A 178 6.54 8.85 9.97
CA ASN A 178 7.06 10.20 9.77
C ASN A 178 8.54 10.30 10.16
N GLN A 179 8.94 9.70 11.29
CA GLN A 179 10.32 9.74 11.79
C GLN A 179 11.29 8.96 10.92
N THR A 180 10.85 7.83 10.36
CA THR A 180 11.69 6.97 9.50
C THR A 180 11.67 7.36 8.02
N PHE A 181 10.93 8.42 7.65
CA PHE A 181 10.74 8.83 6.27
C PHE A 181 10.26 7.69 5.35
N LEU A 182 9.44 6.77 5.88
CA LEU A 182 8.97 5.59 5.14
C LEU A 182 8.37 5.96 3.78
N ARG A 183 7.58 7.03 3.71
CA ARG A 183 6.92 7.46 2.46
C ARG A 183 7.93 7.91 1.39
N PRO A 184 8.83 8.88 1.67
CA PRO A 184 9.95 9.17 0.78
C PRO A 184 10.74 7.93 0.35
N TRP A 185 11.01 7.03 1.30
CA TRP A 185 11.79 5.81 1.03
C TRP A 185 11.12 4.93 -0.04
N LEU A 186 9.82 4.67 0.12
CA LEU A 186 9.04 3.90 -0.86
C LEU A 186 8.96 4.59 -2.23
N CYS A 187 9.04 5.92 -2.27
CA CYS A 187 9.01 6.69 -3.51
C CYS A 187 10.38 6.81 -4.19
N SER A 188 11.44 6.23 -3.62
CA SER A 188 12.77 6.24 -4.20
C SER A 188 12.75 5.69 -5.63
N LYS A 189 13.43 6.40 -6.55
CA LYS A 189 13.43 6.14 -8.01
C LYS A 189 12.07 6.24 -8.71
N LEU A 190 11.05 6.80 -8.04
CA LEU A 190 9.70 7.01 -8.59
C LEU A 190 9.32 8.51 -8.59
N LEU A 191 10.20 9.36 -9.14
CA LEU A 191 10.02 10.82 -9.15
C LEU A 191 8.74 11.29 -9.85
N ASN A 192 8.27 10.54 -10.85
CA ASN A 192 7.03 10.81 -11.60
C ASN A 192 5.77 10.23 -10.93
N ARG A 193 5.89 9.72 -9.70
CA ARG A 193 4.77 9.28 -8.86
C ARG A 193 4.75 10.10 -7.58
N THR A 194 3.55 10.35 -7.10
CA THR A 194 3.31 11.01 -5.81
C THR A 194 3.29 9.98 -4.68
N ALA A 195 3.57 10.42 -3.46
CA ALA A 195 3.49 9.52 -2.30
C ALA A 195 2.10 8.91 -2.14
N ILE A 196 1.03 9.66 -2.35
CA ILE A 196 -0.34 9.10 -2.32
C ILE A 196 -0.53 7.96 -3.34
N GLN A 197 0.01 8.08 -4.57
CA GLN A 197 -0.09 7.02 -5.58
C GLN A 197 0.72 5.79 -5.18
N VAL A 198 1.97 5.98 -4.73
CA VAL A 198 2.84 4.89 -4.31
C VAL A 198 2.25 4.18 -3.10
N PHE A 199 1.81 4.91 -2.07
CA PHE A 199 1.27 4.32 -0.86
C PHE A 199 -0.04 3.55 -1.10
N ARG A 200 -0.94 4.09 -1.94
CA ARG A 200 -2.11 3.35 -2.41
C ARG A 200 -1.72 2.09 -3.17
N ARG A 201 -0.64 2.15 -3.96
CA ARG A 201 -0.15 0.97 -4.68
C ARG A 201 0.47 -0.06 -3.73
N CYS A 202 1.19 0.37 -2.69
CA CYS A 202 1.70 -0.51 -1.63
C CYS A 202 0.57 -1.33 -1.00
N TYR A 203 -0.60 -0.72 -0.76
CA TYR A 203 -1.77 -1.46 -0.28
C TYR A 203 -2.14 -2.62 -1.21
N HIS A 204 -2.04 -2.47 -2.53
CA HIS A 204 -2.32 -3.57 -3.46
C HIS A 204 -1.17 -4.57 -3.64
N ILE A 205 0.07 -4.16 -3.40
CA ILE A 205 1.23 -5.05 -3.53
C ILE A 205 1.36 -5.94 -2.29
N PHE A 206 1.12 -5.38 -1.11
CA PHE A 206 1.39 -6.03 0.17
C PHE A 206 0.15 -6.47 0.92
N ARG A 207 -1.07 -6.21 0.40
CA ARG A 207 -2.27 -6.76 1.01
C ARG A 207 -2.32 -8.24 0.76
N VAL A 208 -2.64 -8.97 1.82
CA VAL A 208 -2.73 -10.42 1.82
C VAL A 208 -3.74 -10.95 0.78
N SER A 209 -4.80 -10.18 0.48
CA SER A 209 -5.76 -10.54 -0.56
C SER A 209 -5.24 -10.45 -2.00
N SER A 210 -4.02 -9.95 -2.21
CA SER A 210 -3.41 -9.75 -3.53
C SER A 210 -2.42 -10.85 -3.90
N PHE A 211 -2.21 -11.83 -3.02
CA PHE A 211 -1.54 -13.07 -3.39
C PHE A 211 -2.44 -13.85 -4.35
N ASP A 212 -1.91 -14.15 -5.55
CA ASP A 212 -2.59 -14.99 -6.53
C ASP A 212 -2.73 -16.42 -5.97
N GLY A 213 -3.71 -17.18 -6.46
CA GLY A 213 -4.09 -18.49 -5.88
C GLY A 213 -2.96 -19.52 -5.73
N GLU A 214 -1.86 -19.39 -6.48
CA GLU A 214 -0.67 -20.24 -6.38
C GLU A 214 0.27 -19.85 -5.22
N ASP A 215 0.28 -18.58 -4.82
CA ASP A 215 1.10 -18.05 -3.71
C ASP A 215 0.38 -18.14 -2.36
N LEU A 216 -0.86 -18.63 -2.34
CA LEU A 216 -1.61 -18.79 -1.11
C LEU A 216 -1.01 -19.92 -0.26
N ARG A 217 -0.55 -19.54 0.94
CA ARG A 217 -0.18 -20.48 2.00
C ARG A 217 -1.30 -21.51 2.15
N LYS A 218 -0.96 -22.80 2.19
CA LYS A 218 -1.95 -23.86 2.43
C LYS A 218 -2.48 -23.75 3.86
N TRP A 219 -3.79 -23.91 4.03
CA TRP A 219 -4.44 -23.97 5.35
C TRP A 219 -3.85 -25.12 6.19
N THR A 220 -3.37 -24.80 7.39
CA THR A 220 -2.97 -25.80 8.38
C THR A 220 -4.03 -25.98 9.47
N PRO A 221 -3.99 -27.08 10.25
CA PRO A 221 -4.86 -27.24 11.41
C PRO A 221 -4.73 -26.12 12.46
N GLU A 222 -3.54 -25.53 12.58
CA GLU A 222 -3.27 -24.37 13.43
C GLU A 222 -3.98 -23.13 12.90
N ASP A 223 -3.94 -22.89 11.58
CA ASP A 223 -4.67 -21.79 10.95
C ASP A 223 -6.18 -21.95 11.18
N ASP A 224 -6.72 -23.17 11.07
CA ASP A 224 -8.14 -23.45 11.35
C ASP A 224 -8.52 -23.13 12.79
N ARG A 225 -7.69 -23.56 13.76
CA ARG A 225 -7.91 -23.26 15.19
C ARG A 225 -7.88 -21.75 15.42
N ARG A 226 -6.85 -21.08 14.88
CA ARG A 226 -6.67 -19.64 15.05
C ARG A 226 -7.76 -18.82 14.36
N LEU A 227 -8.26 -19.27 13.20
CA LEU A 227 -9.41 -18.67 12.51
C LEU A 227 -10.66 -18.67 13.38
N LEU A 228 -10.96 -19.81 14.03
CA LEU A 228 -12.12 -19.93 14.90
C LEU A 228 -11.98 -19.08 16.18
N GLU A 229 -10.77 -18.99 16.75
CA GLU A 229 -10.47 -18.11 17.88
C GLU A 229 -10.67 -16.64 17.51
N LEU A 230 -10.02 -16.17 16.44
CA LEU A 230 -10.14 -14.79 15.97
C LEU A 230 -11.58 -14.43 15.63
N TYR A 231 -12.35 -15.34 15.03
CA TYR A 231 -13.76 -15.11 14.78
C TYR A 231 -14.57 -14.94 16.08
N LYS A 232 -14.26 -15.71 17.14
CA LYS A 232 -14.89 -15.53 18.46
C LYS A 232 -14.51 -14.19 19.10
N GLU A 233 -13.28 -13.74 18.91
CA GLU A 233 -12.76 -12.49 19.49
C GLU A 233 -13.31 -11.24 18.78
N VAL A 234 -13.27 -11.21 17.45
CA VAL A 234 -13.56 -9.99 16.66
C VAL A 234 -14.78 -10.11 15.74
N GLY A 235 -15.41 -11.28 15.64
CA GLY A 235 -16.57 -11.52 14.77
C GLY A 235 -16.21 -11.61 13.28
N ASN A 236 -17.07 -11.07 12.42
CA ASN A 236 -16.95 -11.15 10.95
C ASN A 236 -15.98 -10.12 10.33
N CYS A 237 -14.96 -9.69 11.07
CA CYS A 237 -13.92 -8.78 10.60
C CYS A 237 -12.89 -9.50 9.73
N TRP A 238 -13.34 -10.09 8.61
CA TRP A 238 -12.54 -10.95 7.74
C TRP A 238 -11.27 -10.30 7.19
N GLU A 239 -11.25 -8.98 7.04
CA GLU A 239 -10.05 -8.25 6.61
C GLU A 239 -8.94 -8.35 7.66
N TYR A 240 -9.30 -8.15 8.93
CA TYR A 240 -8.37 -8.28 10.05
C TYR A 240 -7.90 -9.72 10.22
N ILE A 241 -8.85 -10.65 10.21
CA ILE A 241 -8.58 -12.10 10.30
C ILE A 241 -7.65 -12.54 9.16
N GLY A 242 -7.90 -12.06 7.94
CA GLY A 242 -7.07 -12.39 6.78
C GLY A 242 -5.64 -11.88 6.90
N ASN A 243 -5.45 -10.65 7.38
CA ASN A 243 -4.13 -10.12 7.63
C ASN A 243 -3.38 -10.91 8.72
N GLU A 244 -4.06 -11.22 9.83
CA GLU A 244 -3.47 -11.98 10.94
C GLU A 244 -3.05 -13.40 10.54
N LEU A 245 -3.85 -14.08 9.70
CA LEU A 245 -3.57 -15.43 9.23
C LEU A 245 -2.72 -15.48 7.97
N MET A 246 -2.44 -14.33 7.35
CA MET A 246 -1.84 -14.24 6.02
C MET A 246 -2.64 -15.02 4.96
N HIS A 247 -3.98 -14.98 5.05
CA HIS A 247 -4.92 -15.49 4.05
C HIS A 247 -5.85 -14.40 3.48
N PRO A 248 -6.26 -14.46 2.21
CA PRO A 248 -7.21 -13.51 1.65
C PRO A 248 -8.53 -13.50 2.44
N ARG A 249 -9.10 -12.30 2.62
CA ARG A 249 -10.39 -12.06 3.27
C ARG A 249 -11.47 -13.09 2.89
N TYR A 250 -11.61 -13.34 1.59
CA TYR A 250 -12.64 -14.25 1.07
C TYR A 250 -12.30 -15.72 1.35
N ALA A 251 -11.02 -16.10 1.34
CA ALA A 251 -10.58 -17.43 1.70
C ALA A 251 -10.88 -17.75 3.18
N CYS A 252 -10.63 -16.80 4.09
CA CYS A 252 -10.99 -16.92 5.51
C CYS A 252 -12.50 -17.11 5.70
N TYR A 253 -13.31 -16.30 5.02
CA TYR A 253 -14.76 -16.43 5.03
C TYR A 253 -15.20 -17.84 4.60
N LEU A 254 -14.78 -18.30 3.41
CA LEU A 254 -15.15 -19.61 2.90
C LEU A 254 -14.67 -20.75 3.81
N ARG A 255 -13.45 -20.63 4.34
CA ARG A 255 -12.87 -21.63 5.24
C ARG A 255 -13.67 -21.74 6.53
N TYR A 256 -14.03 -20.62 7.14
CA TYR A 256 -14.83 -20.57 8.36
C TYR A 256 -16.15 -21.33 8.17
N TYR A 257 -16.91 -21.01 7.12
CA TYR A 257 -18.19 -21.70 6.83
C TYR A 257 -18.02 -23.20 6.55
N LYS A 258 -16.89 -23.60 5.98
CA LYS A 258 -16.56 -25.02 5.79
C LYS A 258 -16.30 -25.74 7.12
N LEU A 259 -15.65 -25.07 8.09
CA LEU A 259 -15.37 -25.65 9.41
C LEU A 259 -16.65 -25.82 10.22
N ILE A 260 -17.47 -24.76 10.35
CA ILE A 260 -18.74 -24.83 11.09
C ILE A 260 -19.79 -25.72 10.39
N GLY A 261 -19.71 -25.85 9.06
CA GLY A 261 -20.58 -26.75 8.30
C GLY A 261 -20.21 -28.23 8.49
N LYS A 262 -18.95 -28.54 8.79
CA LYS A 262 -18.52 -29.91 9.13
C LYS A 262 -19.00 -30.33 10.51
N GLU A 263 -18.95 -29.43 11.50
CA GLU A 263 -19.47 -29.72 12.85
C GLU A 263 -20.96 -30.09 12.86
N ASN A 264 -21.73 -29.58 11.88
CA ASN A 264 -23.17 -29.87 11.78
C ASN A 264 -23.51 -31.10 10.90
N ASN A 265 -22.54 -31.68 10.18
CA ASN A 265 -22.80 -32.80 9.25
C ASN A 265 -22.40 -34.18 9.80
N ASP A 266 -21.78 -34.26 10.98
CA ASP A 266 -21.32 -35.52 11.59
C ASP A 266 -22.41 -36.25 12.41
N GLY A 267 -23.69 -35.92 12.26
CA GLY A 267 -24.75 -36.71 12.89
C GLY A 267 -26.16 -36.26 12.56
N ASN A 268 -26.75 -36.91 11.57
CA ASN A 268 -28.19 -36.94 11.35
C ASN A 268 -28.83 -35.63 10.83
N CYS A 269 -28.49 -35.26 9.59
CA CYS A 269 -29.26 -34.27 8.82
C CYS A 269 -30.54 -34.94 8.28
N GLU A 270 -31.51 -35.17 9.16
CA GLU A 270 -32.90 -35.24 8.72
C GLU A 270 -33.27 -33.87 8.16
N SER A 271 -33.92 -33.88 7.00
CA SER A 271 -34.31 -32.71 6.21
C SER A 271 -35.06 -31.68 7.06
N SER A 272 -34.33 -30.73 7.66
CA SER A 272 -34.94 -29.54 8.23
C SER A 272 -35.62 -28.79 7.09
N SER A 273 -36.94 -28.60 7.20
CA SER A 273 -37.74 -27.84 6.23
C SER A 273 -37.28 -26.39 6.11
N GLU A 274 -36.48 -25.90 7.06
CA GLU A 274 -36.05 -24.52 7.11
C GLU A 274 -34.69 -24.32 6.44
N TRP A 275 -34.61 -23.35 5.53
CA TRP A 275 -33.39 -22.99 4.81
C TRP A 275 -32.42 -22.24 5.71
N SER A 276 -31.20 -22.75 5.84
CA SER A 276 -30.14 -22.04 6.55
C SER A 276 -29.74 -20.77 5.79
N LYS A 277 -29.27 -19.76 6.53
CA LYS A 277 -28.77 -18.50 5.95
C LYS A 277 -27.60 -18.74 4.98
N VAL A 278 -26.83 -19.80 5.19
CA VAL A 278 -25.69 -20.18 4.33
C VAL A 278 -26.16 -20.76 3.00
N GLU A 279 -27.17 -21.63 3.02
CA GLU A 279 -27.80 -22.16 1.80
C GLU A 279 -28.39 -21.02 0.96
N ILE A 280 -29.09 -20.07 1.61
CA ILE A 280 -29.66 -18.89 0.94
C ILE A 280 -28.55 -18.03 0.32
N ALA A 281 -27.48 -17.74 1.05
CA ALA A 281 -26.38 -16.91 0.55
C ALA A 281 -25.65 -17.56 -0.64
N ARG A 282 -25.47 -18.88 -0.62
CA ARG A 282 -24.87 -19.64 -1.73
C ARG A 282 -25.75 -19.60 -2.97
N LEU A 283 -27.05 -19.85 -2.81
CA LEU A 283 -28.01 -19.74 -3.91
C LEU A 283 -28.00 -18.34 -4.53
N TYR A 284 -27.97 -17.30 -3.69
CA TYR A 284 -27.91 -15.92 -4.14
C TYR A 284 -26.65 -15.60 -4.96
N ASN A 285 -25.48 -16.07 -4.51
CA ASN A 285 -24.23 -15.85 -5.21
C ASN A 285 -24.23 -16.58 -6.56
N TYR A 286 -24.68 -17.85 -6.59
CA TYR A 286 -24.79 -18.60 -7.83
C TYR A 286 -25.67 -17.86 -8.85
N LEU A 287 -26.84 -17.41 -8.42
CA LEU A 287 -27.74 -16.62 -9.26
C LEU A 287 -27.11 -15.30 -9.71
N ALA A 288 -26.32 -14.63 -8.87
CA ALA A 288 -25.62 -13.39 -9.24
C ALA A 288 -24.57 -13.60 -10.33
N ASP A 289 -23.89 -14.74 -10.32
CA ASP A 289 -22.85 -15.07 -11.28
C ASP A 289 -23.42 -15.57 -12.62
N HIS A 290 -24.58 -16.25 -12.58
CA HIS A 290 -25.18 -16.90 -13.76
C HIS A 290 -26.32 -16.09 -14.39
N LEU A 291 -26.94 -15.17 -13.65
CA LEU A 291 -27.90 -14.23 -14.22
C LEU A 291 -27.16 -12.97 -14.69
N THR A 292 -27.33 -12.63 -15.96
CA THR A 292 -26.77 -11.42 -16.58
C THR A 292 -27.23 -10.10 -15.92
N ARG A 293 -28.19 -10.15 -14.99
CA ARG A 293 -28.74 -9.00 -14.27
C ARG A 293 -29.02 -9.34 -12.80
N ASN A 294 -28.90 -8.31 -11.94
CA ASN A 294 -29.03 -8.39 -10.48
C ASN A 294 -30.18 -9.32 -10.03
N PRO A 295 -29.89 -10.44 -9.32
CA PRO A 295 -30.87 -11.47 -8.97
C PRO A 295 -32.09 -10.95 -8.23
N VAL A 296 -31.91 -9.91 -7.41
CA VAL A 296 -32.97 -9.25 -6.65
C VAL A 296 -34.04 -8.65 -7.57
N LEU A 297 -33.63 -8.06 -8.70
CA LEU A 297 -34.55 -7.43 -9.67
C LEU A 297 -35.27 -8.47 -10.54
N VAL A 298 -34.67 -9.65 -10.72
CA VAL A 298 -35.22 -10.74 -11.53
C VAL A 298 -36.33 -11.47 -10.76
N ALA A 299 -36.19 -11.66 -9.44
CA ALA A 299 -37.21 -12.27 -8.58
C ALA A 299 -38.45 -11.40 -8.33
N ILE A 300 -38.34 -10.07 -8.41
CA ILE A 300 -39.40 -9.12 -8.00
C ILE A 300 -40.30 -8.69 -9.18
N LEU A 301 -39.83 -8.78 -10.42
CA LEU A 301 -40.54 -8.21 -11.57
C LEU A 301 -41.26 -9.31 -12.40
N PRO A 302 -42.62 -9.25 -12.53
CA PRO A 302 -43.41 -10.27 -13.23
C PRO A 302 -43.00 -10.57 -14.68
N LYS A 303 -42.35 -9.60 -15.35
CA LYS A 303 -41.84 -9.74 -16.72
C LYS A 303 -40.66 -10.72 -16.86
N TYR A 304 -40.13 -11.23 -15.74
CA TYR A 304 -39.02 -12.19 -15.71
C TYR A 304 -39.44 -13.58 -15.21
N ALA A 305 -40.75 -13.89 -15.25
CA ALA A 305 -41.28 -15.20 -14.84
C ALA A 305 -40.71 -16.39 -15.63
N ASN A 306 -40.09 -16.17 -16.80
CA ASN A 306 -39.42 -17.20 -17.60
C ASN A 306 -37.94 -17.40 -17.21
N LEU A 307 -37.64 -17.27 -15.91
CA LEU A 307 -36.33 -17.56 -15.30
C LEU A 307 -35.85 -18.99 -15.58
N ASP A 308 -36.81 -19.92 -15.77
CA ASP A 308 -36.60 -21.35 -15.92
C ASP A 308 -35.71 -21.75 -17.10
N GLU A 309 -35.65 -20.95 -18.16
CA GLU A 309 -34.89 -21.29 -19.36
C GLU A 309 -33.41 -20.93 -19.25
N ASN A 310 -33.03 -20.04 -18.31
CA ASN A 310 -31.67 -19.47 -18.25
C ASN A 310 -30.85 -19.97 -17.06
N VAL A 311 -31.43 -20.73 -16.14
CA VAL A 311 -30.75 -21.27 -14.96
C VAL A 311 -30.75 -22.79 -15.04
N ASN A 312 -29.57 -23.39 -15.10
CA ASN A 312 -29.43 -24.83 -15.01
C ASN A 312 -29.52 -25.26 -13.54
N TRP A 313 -30.72 -25.61 -13.07
CA TRP A 313 -30.94 -26.00 -11.67
C TRP A 313 -30.27 -27.33 -11.29
N ASP A 314 -29.84 -28.12 -12.27
CA ASP A 314 -29.05 -29.35 -12.08
C ASP A 314 -27.53 -29.10 -12.12
N ASP A 315 -27.11 -27.83 -12.14
CA ASP A 315 -25.71 -27.47 -12.16
C ASP A 315 -25.02 -27.89 -10.85
N LYS A 316 -23.92 -28.64 -11.00
CA LYS A 316 -23.10 -29.12 -9.88
C LYS A 316 -22.45 -27.96 -9.12
N GLU A 317 -22.33 -26.78 -9.73
CA GLU A 317 -21.79 -25.58 -9.07
C GLU A 317 -22.74 -24.98 -8.02
N ILE A 318 -24.07 -25.23 -8.12
CA ILE A 318 -25.05 -24.77 -7.12
C ILE A 318 -24.77 -25.41 -5.74
N ASN A 319 -24.17 -26.60 -5.70
CA ASN A 319 -23.63 -27.31 -4.52
C ASN A 319 -24.35 -27.04 -3.17
N LEU A 320 -25.62 -27.43 -3.10
CA LEU A 320 -26.43 -27.50 -1.88
C LEU A 320 -26.80 -28.97 -1.61
N PRO A 321 -25.90 -29.78 -1.01
CA PRO A 321 -26.09 -31.23 -0.89
C PRO A 321 -27.28 -31.64 -0.01
N SER A 322 -27.80 -30.71 0.80
CA SER A 322 -28.97 -30.87 1.66
C SER A 322 -30.30 -30.59 0.96
N ARG A 323 -30.31 -30.14 -0.31
CA ARG A 323 -31.53 -29.72 -1.02
C ARG A 323 -31.62 -30.40 -2.39
N SER A 324 -32.82 -30.86 -2.73
CA SER A 324 -33.09 -31.33 -4.09
C SER A 324 -33.16 -30.15 -5.07
N PRO A 325 -32.89 -30.34 -6.37
CA PRO A 325 -33.05 -29.29 -7.39
C PRO A 325 -34.43 -28.62 -7.35
N SER A 326 -35.49 -29.39 -7.07
CA SER A 326 -36.85 -28.86 -6.91
C SER A 326 -36.99 -27.93 -5.70
N GLN A 327 -36.39 -28.28 -4.56
CA GLN A 327 -36.39 -27.42 -3.37
C GLN A 327 -35.59 -26.14 -3.62
N ILE A 328 -34.46 -26.24 -4.33
CA ILE A 328 -33.61 -25.10 -4.67
C ILE A 328 -34.36 -24.13 -5.58
N LYS A 329 -35.07 -24.66 -6.58
CA LYS A 329 -35.88 -23.87 -7.50
C LYS A 329 -37.08 -23.19 -6.82
N GLU A 330 -37.70 -23.86 -5.86
CA GLU A 330 -38.85 -23.32 -5.11
C GLU A 330 -38.45 -22.15 -4.20
N LYS A 331 -37.21 -22.14 -3.71
CA LYS A 331 -36.70 -21.16 -2.76
C LYS A 331 -36.20 -19.88 -3.41
#